data_AF-A0A1R1Y886-F1
#
_entry.id   AF-A0A1R1Y886-F1
#
_cell.length_a   1.000
_cell.length_b   1.000
_cell.length_c   1.000
_cell.angle_alpha   90.00
_cell.angle_beta   90.00
_cell.angle_gamma   90.00
#
_symmetry.space_group_name_H-M   'P 1'
#
loop_
_entity.id
_entity.type
_entity.pdbx_description
1 polymer ?
#
loop_
_entity_poly.entity_id
_entity_poly.type
_entity_poly.pdbx_seq_one_letter_code
_entity_poly.pdbx_strand_id
1 'polypeptide(L)'
;MAGGLETYEFPVGKLAKKLKDNSKIPVVLVACGSYSPITYLHLRMFEMAKDYFEELDEYELIGGYFSPVSDFYQKEGLVQAVHRVKMCELATDDGSDWLMVDEWESLQHEYQRTAVVLDHFHNELNKDGGVVSGINNDAVIQRKKIQVLLLAGGDLIKSMETPGVWELTDLRHILKNYGCMVVERTGT
;
A
#
# COMPACT_ATOMS: atom_id res chain seq x y z
N MET A 1 -14.44 17.77 -9.63
CA MET A 1 -15.48 16.73 -9.61
C MET A 1 -14.82 15.51 -8.98
N ALA A 2 -15.37 14.97 -7.89
CA ALA A 2 -14.83 13.73 -7.33
C ALA A 2 -15.08 12.63 -8.35
N GLY A 3 -14.03 11.90 -8.75
CA GLY A 3 -14.14 10.78 -9.66
C GLY A 3 -15.02 9.69 -9.05
N GLY A 4 -15.73 8.95 -9.89
CA GLY A 4 -16.37 7.71 -9.49
C GLY A 4 -15.50 6.51 -9.89
N LEU A 5 -15.89 5.30 -9.52
CA LEU A 5 -15.23 4.07 -9.99
C LEU A 5 -15.16 3.97 -11.53
N GLU A 6 -16.06 4.64 -12.25
CA GLU A 6 -16.05 4.69 -13.72
C GLU A 6 -14.85 5.44 -14.31
N THR A 7 -14.26 6.37 -13.55
CA THR A 7 -13.12 7.19 -13.96
C THR A 7 -11.84 6.81 -13.22
N TYR A 8 -11.90 5.76 -12.40
CA TYR A 8 -10.79 5.32 -11.59
C TYR A 8 -9.70 4.66 -12.45
N GLU A 9 -8.45 5.08 -12.21
CA GLU A 9 -7.26 4.44 -12.78
C GLU A 9 -6.27 4.13 -11.65
N PHE A 10 -5.73 2.90 -11.64
CA PHE A 10 -4.74 2.51 -10.65
C PHE A 10 -3.47 3.37 -10.79
N PRO A 11 -3.00 4.05 -9.72
CA PRO A 11 -1.89 4.98 -9.81
C PRO A 11 -0.56 4.23 -10.00
N VAL A 12 0.15 4.54 -11.08
CA VAL A 12 1.47 3.94 -11.39
C VAL A 12 2.55 5.00 -11.66
N GLY A 13 2.24 6.28 -11.48
CA GLY A 13 3.09 7.41 -11.90
C GLY A 13 4.48 7.43 -11.26
N LYS A 14 4.57 6.97 -10.01
CA LYS A 14 5.82 6.90 -9.22
C LYS A 14 6.30 5.45 -9.00
N LEU A 15 5.65 4.46 -9.60
CA LEU A 15 6.06 3.06 -9.50
C LEU A 15 7.29 2.80 -10.39
N ALA A 16 8.28 2.08 -9.87
CA ALA A 16 9.45 1.72 -10.67
C ALA A 16 9.04 0.81 -11.84
N LYS A 17 9.40 1.20 -13.06
CA LYS A 17 9.03 0.47 -14.29
C LYS A 17 9.88 -0.78 -14.53
N LYS A 18 11.08 -0.82 -13.95
CA LYS A 18 12.06 -1.89 -14.11
C LYS A 18 12.85 -2.04 -12.82
N LEU A 19 13.13 -3.29 -12.43
CA LEU A 19 14.07 -3.62 -11.36
C LEU A 19 15.48 -3.15 -11.71
N LYS A 20 16.17 -2.58 -10.71
CA LYS A 20 17.59 -2.24 -10.79
C LYS A 20 18.44 -3.50 -10.70
N ASP A 21 18.06 -4.43 -9.81
CA ASP A 21 18.72 -5.72 -9.64
C ASP A 21 17.74 -6.87 -9.90
N ASN A 22 18.04 -7.66 -10.94
CA ASN A 22 17.19 -8.76 -11.37
C ASN A 22 17.25 -9.96 -10.43
N SER A 23 18.18 -10.02 -9.47
CA SER A 23 18.23 -11.06 -8.45
C SER A 23 17.23 -10.81 -7.32
N LYS A 24 16.93 -9.54 -7.02
CA LYS A 24 16.08 -9.13 -5.89
C LYS A 24 14.60 -9.42 -6.07
N ILE A 25 13.89 -9.43 -4.94
CA ILE A 25 12.43 -9.58 -4.88
C ILE A 25 11.78 -8.18 -4.90
N PRO A 26 10.96 -7.84 -5.91
CA PRO A 26 10.27 -6.55 -5.94
C PRO A 26 9.19 -6.47 -4.87
N VAL A 27 9.19 -5.38 -4.10
CA VAL A 27 8.23 -5.14 -2.99
C VAL A 27 7.49 -3.83 -3.21
N VAL A 28 6.20 -3.83 -2.89
CA VAL A 28 5.38 -2.63 -2.72
C VAL A 28 4.79 -2.61 -1.32
N LEU A 29 4.84 -1.45 -0.68
CA LEU A 29 4.24 -1.22 0.62
C LEU A 29 2.87 -0.56 0.48
N VAL A 30 1.87 -1.09 1.16
CA VAL A 30 0.52 -0.52 1.21
C VAL A 30 0.18 -0.17 2.65
N ALA A 31 -0.13 1.09 2.92
CA ALA A 31 -0.65 1.52 4.21
C ALA A 31 -2.14 1.84 4.07
N CYS A 32 -2.99 1.06 4.73
CA CYS A 32 -4.41 1.36 4.86
C CYS A 32 -4.65 2.20 6.12
N GLY A 33 -5.51 3.21 6.05
CA GLY A 33 -5.78 4.04 7.21
C GLY A 33 -6.79 5.14 7.02
N SER A 34 -7.18 5.78 8.13
CA SER A 34 -8.14 6.88 8.08
C SER A 34 -7.56 8.13 7.43
N TYR A 35 -6.31 8.52 7.76
CA TYR A 35 -5.69 9.77 7.28
C TYR A 35 -6.59 11.01 7.44
N SER A 36 -7.10 11.21 8.64
CA SER A 36 -8.06 12.28 8.98
C SER A 36 -7.49 13.25 10.04
N PRO A 37 -6.45 14.05 9.73
CA PRO A 37 -5.72 14.13 8.46
C PRO A 37 -4.48 13.21 8.39
N ILE A 38 -3.84 13.12 7.22
CA ILE A 38 -2.47 12.62 7.11
C ILE A 38 -1.50 13.52 7.89
N THR A 39 -0.39 12.95 8.35
CA THR A 39 0.63 13.65 9.15
C THR A 39 2.03 13.18 8.76
N TYR A 40 3.06 13.91 9.16
CA TYR A 40 4.46 13.51 8.93
C TYR A 40 4.83 12.16 9.53
N LEU A 41 4.14 11.70 10.57
CA LEU A 41 4.39 10.37 11.13
C LEU A 41 4.03 9.26 10.15
N HIS A 42 2.93 9.43 9.39
CA HIS A 42 2.53 8.47 8.36
C HIS A 42 3.58 8.39 7.25
N LEU A 43 4.09 9.54 6.79
CA LEU A 43 5.17 9.60 5.81
C LEU A 43 6.47 8.97 6.37
N ARG A 44 6.80 9.27 7.63
CA ARG A 44 8.00 8.74 8.28
C ARG A 44 7.99 7.21 8.39
N MET A 45 6.82 6.58 8.57
CA MET A 45 6.71 5.12 8.57
C MET A 45 7.18 4.50 7.25
N PHE A 46 6.87 5.12 6.11
CA PHE A 46 7.34 4.64 4.81
C PHE A 46 8.85 4.78 4.67
N GLU A 47 9.42 5.92 5.09
CA GLU A 47 10.87 6.12 5.03
C GLU A 47 11.63 5.15 5.95
N MET A 48 11.12 4.88 7.16
CA MET A 48 11.71 3.87 8.05
C MET A 48 11.66 2.45 7.45
N ALA A 49 10.55 2.10 6.78
CA ALA A 49 10.44 0.82 6.11
C ALA A 49 11.38 0.73 4.90
N LYS A 50 11.55 1.83 4.16
CA LYS A 50 12.49 1.93 3.05
C LYS A 50 13.92 1.69 3.51
N ASP A 51 14.37 2.39 4.55
CA ASP A 51 15.71 2.20 5.13
C ASP A 51 15.96 0.71 5.48
N TYR A 52 14.97 0.04 6.07
CA TYR A 52 15.06 -1.39 6.40
C TYR A 52 15.20 -2.30 5.17
N PHE A 53 14.44 -2.06 4.09
CA PHE A 53 14.55 -2.85 2.86
C PHE A 53 15.87 -2.61 2.12
N GLU A 54 16.43 -1.40 2.21
CA GLU A 54 17.75 -1.10 1.67
C GLU A 54 18.86 -1.86 2.42
N GLU A 55 18.72 -2.08 3.74
CA GLU A 55 19.66 -2.86 4.54
C GLU A 55 19.59 -4.38 4.31
N LEU A 56 18.40 -4.94 4.04
CA LEU A 56 18.22 -6.40 3.85
C LEU A 56 18.88 -6.95 2.57
N ASP A 57 19.07 -6.09 1.55
CA ASP A 57 19.68 -6.39 0.24
C ASP A 57 18.99 -7.48 -0.62
N GLU A 58 18.10 -8.30 -0.07
CA GLU A 58 17.32 -9.33 -0.79
C GLU A 58 16.13 -8.74 -1.58
N TYR A 59 15.64 -7.58 -1.16
CA TYR A 59 14.43 -6.95 -1.69
C TYR A 59 14.74 -5.64 -2.40
N GLU A 60 13.92 -5.30 -3.38
CA GLU A 60 13.94 -3.98 -4.02
C GLU A 60 12.57 -3.33 -3.83
N LEU A 61 12.53 -2.27 -3.03
CA LEU A 61 11.31 -1.49 -2.84
C LEU A 61 11.06 -0.63 -4.09
N ILE A 62 9.96 -0.90 -4.79
CA ILE A 62 9.64 -0.29 -6.08
C ILE A 62 8.50 0.73 -6.04
N GLY A 63 7.82 0.87 -4.89
CA GLY A 63 6.75 1.84 -4.70
C GLY A 63 6.06 1.69 -3.34
N GLY A 64 5.32 2.72 -2.96
CA GLY A 64 4.48 2.71 -1.77
C GLY A 64 3.15 3.41 -2.00
N TYR A 65 2.11 2.96 -1.31
CA TYR A 65 0.75 3.46 -1.47
C TYR A 65 0.09 3.78 -0.14
N PHE A 66 -0.50 4.96 -0.05
CA PHE A 66 -1.56 5.24 0.92
C PHE A 66 -2.90 4.78 0.33
N SER A 67 -3.68 4.04 1.13
CA SER A 67 -5.07 3.67 0.84
C SER A 67 -5.99 4.28 1.88
N PRO A 68 -6.58 5.46 1.63
CA PRO A 68 -7.53 6.07 2.54
C PRO A 68 -8.81 5.24 2.67
N VAL A 69 -9.23 4.99 3.91
CA VAL A 69 -10.44 4.20 4.20
C VAL A 69 -11.69 4.85 3.60
N SER A 70 -12.70 4.05 3.28
CA SER A 70 -14.03 4.54 2.87
C SER A 70 -14.76 5.31 3.98
N ASP A 71 -15.62 6.26 3.60
CA ASP A 71 -16.51 6.97 4.53
C ASP A 71 -17.53 6.02 5.18
N PHE A 72 -17.79 4.86 4.57
CA PHE A 72 -18.62 3.80 5.14
C PHE A 72 -17.97 3.09 6.34
N TYR A 73 -16.73 3.42 6.69
CA TYR A 73 -16.12 2.99 7.96
C TYR A 73 -16.84 3.57 9.19
N GLN A 74 -17.57 4.68 9.03
CA GLN A 74 -18.43 5.29 10.07
C GLN A 74 -17.72 5.59 11.40
N LYS A 75 -16.40 5.79 11.38
CA LYS A 75 -15.66 6.25 12.56
C LYS A 75 -16.08 7.67 12.94
N GLU A 76 -16.32 7.89 14.24
CA GLU A 76 -16.67 9.20 14.76
C GLU A 76 -15.61 10.25 14.41
N GLY A 77 -16.04 11.38 13.85
CA GLY A 77 -15.16 12.46 13.43
C GLY A 77 -14.36 12.21 12.14
N LEU A 78 -14.67 11.16 11.38
CA LEU A 78 -14.01 10.91 10.09
C LEU A 78 -14.40 12.00 9.06
N VAL A 79 -13.40 12.72 8.57
CA VAL A 79 -13.57 13.70 7.49
C VAL A 79 -13.92 12.95 6.19
N GLN A 80 -14.67 13.57 5.28
CA GLN A 80 -15.03 12.97 3.99
C GLN A 80 -13.80 12.49 3.20
N ALA A 81 -13.92 11.34 2.55
CA ALA A 81 -12.88 10.66 1.78
C ALA A 81 -12.21 11.57 0.77
N VAL A 82 -12.99 12.36 0.02
CA VAL A 82 -12.48 13.30 -0.99
C VAL A 82 -11.44 14.27 -0.42
N HIS A 83 -11.61 14.74 0.82
CA HIS A 83 -10.64 15.63 1.45
C HIS A 83 -9.42 14.88 1.94
N ARG A 84 -9.61 13.66 2.46
CA ARG A 84 -8.52 12.82 2.98
C ARG A 84 -7.60 12.35 1.86
N VAL A 85 -8.18 11.84 0.76
CA VAL A 85 -7.47 11.52 -0.48
C VAL A 85 -6.68 12.74 -0.95
N LYS A 86 -7.33 13.91 -1.04
CA LYS A 86 -6.64 15.11 -1.53
C LYS A 86 -5.48 15.55 -0.63
N MET A 87 -5.65 15.46 0.69
CA MET A 87 -4.56 15.74 1.63
C MET A 87 -3.41 14.75 1.50
N CYS A 88 -3.70 13.46 1.30
CA CYS A 88 -2.68 12.45 1.05
C CYS A 88 -1.92 12.74 -0.25
N GLU A 89 -2.61 13.08 -1.34
CA GLU A 89 -1.98 13.39 -2.64
C GLU A 89 -0.99 14.55 -2.46
N LEU A 90 -1.45 15.67 -1.89
CA LEU A 90 -0.63 16.85 -1.63
C LEU A 90 0.59 16.51 -0.75
N ALA A 91 0.39 15.68 0.28
CA ALA A 91 1.49 15.26 1.16
C ALA A 91 2.52 14.38 0.46
N THR A 92 2.12 13.59 -0.54
CA THR A 92 3.02 12.73 -1.34
C THR A 92 3.66 13.44 -2.53
N ASP A 93 3.04 14.48 -3.09
CA ASP A 93 3.52 15.15 -4.29
C ASP A 93 4.73 16.06 -4.02
N ASP A 94 4.72 16.81 -2.93
CA ASP A 94 5.80 17.74 -2.62
C ASP A 94 7.02 17.08 -1.94
N GLY A 95 6.86 15.85 -1.43
CA GLY A 95 7.82 15.23 -0.50
C GLY A 95 8.32 13.84 -0.88
N SER A 96 7.80 13.19 -1.93
CA SER A 96 8.18 11.82 -2.29
C SER A 96 8.13 11.54 -3.79
N ASP A 97 9.14 10.83 -4.27
CA ASP A 97 9.28 10.34 -5.64
C ASP A 97 8.78 8.89 -5.83
N TRP A 98 8.32 8.23 -4.75
CA TRP A 98 7.96 6.80 -4.75
C TRP A 98 6.63 6.47 -4.06
N LEU A 99 6.05 7.43 -3.34
CA LEU A 99 4.76 7.29 -2.65
C LEU A 99 3.60 7.85 -3.49
N MET A 100 2.54 7.05 -3.59
CA MET A 100 1.29 7.38 -4.29
C MET A 100 0.10 7.21 -3.35
N VAL A 101 -1.06 7.65 -3.81
CA VAL A 101 -2.34 7.43 -3.13
C VAL A 101 -3.23 6.66 -4.08
N ASP A 102 -3.77 5.53 -3.63
CA ASP A 102 -4.85 4.84 -4.34
C ASP A 102 -6.17 5.16 -3.63
N GLU A 103 -7.11 5.74 -4.37
CA GLU A 103 -8.43 6.10 -3.85
C GLU A 103 -9.47 4.97 -3.98
N TRP A 104 -9.11 3.82 -4.56
CA TRP A 104 -10.05 2.72 -4.86
C TRP A 104 -10.90 2.30 -3.66
N GLU A 105 -10.28 2.13 -2.50
CA GLU A 105 -10.98 1.76 -1.25
C GLU A 105 -12.03 2.82 -0.87
N SER A 106 -11.66 4.09 -1.03
CA SER A 106 -12.49 5.22 -0.64
C SER A 106 -13.68 5.46 -1.59
N LEU A 107 -13.56 5.01 -2.84
CA LEU A 107 -14.60 5.07 -3.86
C LEU A 107 -15.67 3.98 -3.71
N GLN A 108 -15.44 2.96 -2.86
CA GLN A 108 -16.41 1.88 -2.66
C GLN A 108 -17.65 2.37 -1.91
N HIS A 109 -18.81 1.82 -2.29
CA HIS A 109 -20.10 2.09 -1.65
C HIS A 109 -20.30 1.36 -0.31
N GLU A 110 -19.32 0.57 0.11
CA GLU A 110 -19.34 -0.22 1.33
C GLU A 110 -17.94 -0.24 1.95
N TYR A 111 -17.84 -0.42 3.27
CA TYR A 111 -16.55 -0.61 3.92
C TYR A 111 -15.86 -1.87 3.40
N GLN A 112 -14.58 -1.75 3.05
CA GLN A 112 -13.77 -2.87 2.59
C GLN A 112 -12.87 -3.38 3.71
N ARG A 113 -12.76 -4.69 3.82
CA ARG A 113 -11.79 -5.34 4.72
C ARG A 113 -10.39 -5.17 4.12
N THR A 114 -9.38 -4.93 4.93
CA THR A 114 -7.98 -4.76 4.50
C THR A 114 -7.49 -5.89 3.58
N ALA A 115 -7.93 -7.12 3.81
CA ALA A 115 -7.63 -8.25 2.94
C ALA A 115 -8.07 -8.02 1.48
N VAL A 116 -9.27 -7.46 1.28
CA VAL A 116 -9.82 -7.15 -0.05
C VAL A 116 -9.04 -6.00 -0.71
N VAL A 117 -8.65 -5.00 0.08
CA VAL A 117 -7.82 -3.89 -0.40
C VAL A 117 -6.46 -4.41 -0.89
N LEU A 118 -5.81 -5.30 -0.13
CA LEU A 118 -4.55 -5.91 -0.54
C LEU A 118 -4.70 -6.81 -1.78
N ASP A 119 -5.83 -7.52 -1.92
CA ASP A 119 -6.16 -8.29 -3.13
C ASP A 119 -6.25 -7.38 -4.36
N HIS A 120 -6.90 -6.22 -4.23
CA HIS A 120 -6.97 -5.20 -5.28
C HIS A 120 -5.58 -4.74 -5.72
N PHE A 121 -4.72 -4.31 -4.77
CA PHE A 121 -3.34 -3.95 -5.07
C PHE A 121 -2.57 -5.09 -5.73
N HIS A 122 -2.70 -6.30 -5.21
CA HIS A 122 -2.02 -7.47 -5.77
C HIS A 122 -2.38 -7.71 -7.23
N ASN A 123 -3.68 -7.64 -7.54
CA ASN A 123 -4.19 -7.87 -8.88
C ASN A 123 -3.75 -6.75 -9.82
N GLU A 124 -3.89 -5.49 -9.43
CA GLU A 124 -3.49 -4.35 -10.26
C GLU A 124 -1.98 -4.32 -10.55
N LEU A 125 -1.16 -4.59 -9.55
CA LEU A 125 0.30 -4.61 -9.68
C LEU A 125 0.80 -5.80 -10.50
N ASN A 126 0.09 -6.93 -10.48
CA ASN A 126 0.54 -8.18 -11.09
C ASN A 126 -0.26 -8.62 -12.33
N LYS A 127 -1.25 -7.85 -12.80
CA LYS A 127 -2.09 -8.22 -13.95
C LYS A 127 -1.29 -8.56 -15.21
N ASP A 128 -0.20 -7.84 -15.44
CA ASP A 128 0.70 -8.04 -16.59
C ASP A 128 1.94 -8.91 -16.24
N GLY A 129 1.92 -9.63 -15.11
CA GLY A 129 3.04 -10.43 -14.62
C GLY A 129 4.03 -9.68 -13.73
N GLY A 130 3.72 -8.45 -13.33
CA GLY A 130 4.51 -7.63 -12.40
C GLY A 130 5.53 -6.71 -13.07
N VAL A 131 6.59 -6.36 -12.35
CA VAL A 131 7.60 -5.37 -12.79
C VAL A 131 8.60 -5.98 -13.78
N VAL A 132 9.09 -5.18 -14.73
CA VAL A 132 10.09 -5.65 -15.69
C VAL A 132 11.40 -5.99 -14.97
N SER A 133 11.90 -7.21 -15.17
CA SER A 133 13.13 -7.73 -14.59
C SER A 133 14.22 -8.00 -15.62
N GLY A 134 14.02 -7.68 -16.91
CA GLY A 134 15.04 -7.89 -17.92
C GLY A 134 14.47 -8.25 -19.28
N ILE A 135 15.37 -8.66 -20.18
CA ILE A 135 15.05 -9.16 -21.51
C ILE A 135 15.88 -10.42 -21.71
N ASN A 136 15.27 -11.51 -22.17
CA ASN A 136 15.98 -12.75 -22.46
C ASN A 136 16.67 -12.72 -23.83
N ASN A 137 17.38 -13.79 -24.19
CA ASN A 137 18.12 -13.88 -25.46
C ASN A 137 17.21 -13.80 -26.71
N ASP A 138 15.92 -14.09 -26.57
CA ASP A 138 14.92 -14.03 -27.64
C ASP A 138 14.20 -12.67 -27.71
N ALA A 139 14.76 -11.63 -27.07
CA ALA A 139 14.18 -10.30 -26.95
C ALA A 139 12.81 -10.22 -26.24
N VAL A 140 12.46 -11.24 -25.44
CA VAL A 140 11.22 -11.28 -24.65
C VAL A 140 11.44 -10.60 -23.30
N ILE A 141 10.55 -9.66 -22.97
CA ILE A 141 10.54 -8.95 -21.69
C ILE A 141 10.24 -9.95 -20.56
N GLN A 142 11.16 -10.07 -19.61
CA GLN A 142 10.96 -10.82 -18.38
C GLN A 142 10.34 -9.91 -17.33
N ARG A 143 9.40 -10.47 -16.57
CA ARG A 143 8.74 -9.78 -15.45
C ARG A 143 8.82 -10.63 -14.19
N LYS A 144 8.88 -9.96 -13.04
CA LYS A 144 8.80 -10.59 -11.73
C LYS A 144 7.54 -10.12 -11.01
N LYS A 145 6.87 -11.07 -10.38
CA LYS A 145 5.71 -10.83 -9.54
C LYS A 145 6.11 -9.94 -8.35
N ILE A 146 5.34 -8.88 -8.13
CA ILE A 146 5.50 -7.90 -7.06
C ILE A 146 4.90 -8.47 -5.78
N GLN A 147 5.68 -8.48 -4.70
CA GLN A 147 5.22 -8.81 -3.36
C GLN A 147 4.59 -7.57 -2.72
N VAL A 148 3.32 -7.69 -2.33
CA VAL A 148 2.60 -6.63 -1.62
C VAL A 148 2.72 -6.90 -0.13
N LEU A 149 3.06 -5.88 0.66
CA LEU A 149 3.11 -5.95 2.12
C LEU A 149 2.24 -4.86 2.75
N LEU A 150 1.52 -5.22 3.80
CA LEU A 150 0.79 -4.26 4.63
C LEU A 150 1.77 -3.50 5.53
N LEU A 151 1.94 -2.20 5.32
CA LEU A 151 2.69 -1.32 6.21
C LEU A 151 1.78 -0.84 7.34
N ALA A 152 2.21 -1.10 8.58
CA ALA A 152 1.39 -0.89 9.76
C ALA A 152 2.20 -0.31 10.93
N GLY A 153 1.55 0.48 11.78
CA GLY A 153 2.07 0.78 13.10
C GLY A 153 1.81 -0.37 14.07
N GLY A 154 2.55 -0.42 15.18
CA GLY A 154 2.36 -1.44 16.22
C GLY A 154 0.95 -1.45 16.86
N ASP A 155 0.22 -0.35 16.79
CA ASP A 155 -1.18 -0.24 17.20
C ASP A 155 -2.12 -1.07 16.32
N LEU A 156 -1.90 -1.09 14.99
CA LEU A 156 -2.70 -1.91 14.08
C LEU A 156 -2.49 -3.40 14.36
N ILE A 157 -1.25 -3.81 14.64
CA ILE A 157 -0.95 -5.20 14.98
C ILE A 157 -1.62 -5.61 16.30
N LYS A 158 -1.58 -4.76 17.32
CA LYS A 158 -2.34 -5.00 18.58
C LYS A 158 -3.84 -5.12 18.33
N SER A 159 -4.39 -4.39 17.36
CA SER A 159 -5.81 -4.52 17.00
C SER A 159 -6.15 -5.89 16.39
N MET A 160 -5.20 -6.56 15.74
CA MET A 160 -5.40 -7.91 15.18
C MET A 160 -5.64 -8.96 16.28
N GLU A 161 -5.18 -8.69 17.50
CA GLU A 161 -5.43 -9.55 18.67
C GLU A 161 -6.78 -9.25 19.34
N THR A 162 -7.46 -8.17 18.98
CA THR A 162 -8.71 -7.76 19.60
C THR A 162 -9.89 -8.58 19.05
N PRO A 163 -10.61 -9.36 19.90
CA PRO A 163 -11.70 -10.20 19.44
C PRO A 163 -12.81 -9.39 18.75
N GLY A 164 -13.26 -9.86 17.58
CA GLY A 164 -14.36 -9.26 16.82
C GLY A 164 -13.98 -8.06 15.95
N VAL A 165 -12.71 -7.62 15.95
CA VAL A 165 -12.23 -6.54 15.07
C VAL A 165 -11.79 -7.09 13.70
N TRP A 166 -11.19 -8.28 13.70
CA TRP A 166 -10.71 -8.93 12.48
C TRP A 166 -11.27 -10.34 12.34
N GLU A 167 -11.65 -10.71 11.12
CA GLU A 167 -11.96 -12.10 10.82
C GLU A 167 -10.66 -12.92 10.74
N LEU A 168 -10.66 -14.10 11.37
CA LEU A 168 -9.49 -14.98 11.39
C LEU A 168 -9.10 -15.45 9.98
N THR A 169 -10.06 -15.58 9.09
CA THR A 169 -9.86 -15.87 7.67
C THR A 169 -9.07 -14.76 6.98
N ASP A 170 -9.39 -13.50 7.26
CA ASP A 170 -8.67 -12.34 6.71
C ASP A 170 -7.26 -12.24 7.26
N LEU A 171 -7.08 -12.41 8.58
CA LEU A 171 -5.74 -12.39 9.17
C LEU A 171 -4.85 -13.47 8.57
N ARG A 172 -5.37 -14.69 8.41
CA ARG A 172 -4.64 -15.77 7.74
C ARG A 172 -4.33 -15.44 6.29
N HIS A 173 -5.26 -14.83 5.57
CA HIS A 173 -5.08 -14.44 4.17
C HIS A 173 -3.98 -13.39 4.04
N ILE A 174 -4.04 -12.33 4.85
CA ILE A 174 -3.05 -11.25 4.88
C ILE A 174 -1.67 -11.80 5.20
N LEU A 175 -1.53 -12.54 6.31
CA LEU A 175 -0.23 -13.01 6.77
C LEU A 175 0.37 -14.12 5.90
N LYS A 176 -0.45 -14.93 5.23
CA LYS A 176 0.01 -16.02 4.36
C LYS A 176 0.39 -15.56 2.96
N ASN A 177 -0.38 -14.64 2.36
CA ASN A 177 -0.24 -14.30 0.94
C ASN A 177 0.51 -12.98 0.72
N TYR A 178 0.47 -12.07 1.69
CA TYR A 178 1.10 -10.76 1.62
C TYR A 178 2.23 -10.68 2.64
N GLY A 179 1.88 -10.56 3.91
CA GLY A 179 2.79 -10.24 5.00
C GLY A 179 2.61 -8.80 5.47
N CYS A 180 3.22 -8.48 6.61
CA CYS A 180 3.12 -7.19 7.25
C CYS A 180 4.53 -6.64 7.53
N MET A 181 4.72 -5.35 7.25
CA MET A 181 5.86 -4.57 7.72
C MET A 181 5.38 -3.70 8.88
N VAL A 182 5.92 -3.94 10.07
CA VAL A 182 5.47 -3.28 11.29
C VAL A 182 6.53 -2.31 11.77
N VAL A 183 6.17 -1.03 11.84
CA VAL A 183 7.03 0.01 12.38
C VAL A 183 6.58 0.31 13.80
N GLU A 184 7.36 -0.14 14.77
CA GLU A 184 7.15 0.22 16.17
C GLU A 184 7.60 1.66 16.44
N ARG A 185 6.82 2.36 17.26
CA ARG A 185 7.24 3.67 17.80
C ARG A 185 8.10 3.40 19.01
N THR A 186 9.37 3.82 18.98
CA THR A 186 10.20 3.87 20.18
C THR A 186 9.67 4.96 21.12
N GLY A 187 8.88 4.56 22.11
CA GLY A 187 8.38 5.45 23.16
C GLY A 187 6.93 5.19 23.56
N THR A 188 6.73 4.18 24.41
CA THR A 188 5.63 4.14 25.40
C THR A 188 6.18 3.63 26.71
#